data_AF-A0A947NGF7-F1
#
_entry.id   AF-A0A947NGF7-F1
#
_cell.length_a   1.000
_cell.length_b   1.000
_cell.length_c   1.000
_cell.angle_alpha   90.00
_cell.angle_beta   90.00
_cell.angle_gamma   90.00
#
_symmetry.space_group_name_H-M   'P 1'
#
loop_
_entity.id
_entity.type
_entity.pdbx_description
1 polymer ?
#
loop_
_entity_poly.entity_id
_entity_poly.type
_entity_poly.pdbx_seq_one_letter_code
_entity_poly.pdbx_strand_id
1 'polypeptide(L)'
;MRIRKSPAKNLLEKSIAAAISAIEIYNKPDFKYREETFSILLINAFELLFKAKLLHDNKNSFRCIYVLEHTTNAYGKKSKLPHPKRNRCGNFMTIGVEEAYKRLIDSNVIPLNERCQDNLKLLIEIRDNSIHYLNKDLYISLKVQEIGTAALKNFLNLINHWFDYDLSQYNFYLMPLTFFHETEAIESFSVSSYNKQTQNLLKYLSELETKHPSDAREEYNLTLKVETRFVKASTPSAFQVRYTDDPNAPEMRVSEELLNLNYPWDYGDLTNRLSNRYTDFLLNLKYHRIRRKIEQNKKLCNIRYLDPGNPKSSKKKFYNPNILKEFDKHYKKK
;
A
#
# COMPACT_ATOMS: atom_id res chain seq x y z
N MET A 1 -15.12 -24.61 28.65
CA MET A 1 -15.87 -25.29 27.57
C MET A 1 -15.31 -24.82 26.23
N ARG A 2 -14.50 -25.62 25.51
CA ARG A 2 -13.97 -25.21 24.20
C ARG A 2 -15.12 -25.27 23.19
N ILE A 3 -15.61 -24.11 22.76
CA ILE A 3 -16.60 -24.01 21.67
C ILE A 3 -15.97 -24.66 20.43
N ARG A 4 -16.56 -25.76 19.94
CA ARG A 4 -16.06 -26.49 18.77
C ARG A 4 -16.32 -25.64 17.52
N LYS A 5 -15.28 -24.98 17.03
CA LYS A 5 -15.34 -24.15 15.80
C LYS A 5 -15.61 -25.02 14.57
N SER A 6 -16.29 -24.45 13.57
CA SER A 6 -16.53 -25.13 12.30
C SER A 6 -15.22 -25.37 11.53
N PRO A 7 -15.14 -26.43 10.70
CA PRO A 7 -13.97 -26.69 9.86
C PRO A 7 -13.54 -25.49 9.00
N ALA A 8 -14.50 -24.81 8.36
CA ALA A 8 -14.22 -23.61 7.58
C ALA A 8 -13.58 -22.51 8.43
N LYS A 9 -14.11 -22.25 9.64
CA LYS A 9 -13.55 -21.23 10.54
C LYS A 9 -12.14 -21.57 11.03
N ASN A 10 -11.86 -22.85 11.31
CA ASN A 10 -10.50 -23.27 11.68
C ASN A 10 -9.49 -23.08 10.53
N LEU A 11 -9.89 -23.36 9.28
CA LEU A 11 -9.03 -23.10 8.12
C LEU A 11 -8.84 -21.61 7.87
N LEU A 12 -9.88 -20.79 8.07
CA LEU A 12 -9.78 -19.33 7.96
C LEU A 12 -8.79 -18.76 8.99
N GLU A 13 -8.91 -19.13 10.26
CA GLU A 13 -7.97 -18.69 11.30
C GLU A 13 -6.53 -19.14 10.99
N LYS A 14 -6.36 -20.36 10.45
CA LYS A 14 -5.05 -20.84 10.01
C LYS A 14 -4.50 -20.07 8.80
N SER A 15 -5.38 -19.67 7.87
CA SER A 15 -5.03 -18.83 6.72
C SER A 15 -4.55 -17.46 7.17
N ILE A 16 -5.28 -16.81 8.08
CA ILE A 16 -4.89 -15.52 8.67
C ILE A 16 -3.54 -15.63 9.38
N ALA A 17 -3.34 -16.67 10.20
CA ALA A 17 -2.06 -16.91 10.87
C ALA A 17 -0.91 -17.09 9.87
N ALA A 18 -1.12 -17.83 8.78
CA ALA A 18 -0.10 -17.99 7.73
C ALA A 18 0.24 -16.67 7.02
N ALA A 19 -0.76 -15.81 6.76
CA ALA A 19 -0.54 -14.50 6.17
C ALA A 19 0.27 -13.57 7.12
N ILE A 20 -0.05 -13.59 8.42
CA ILE A 20 0.70 -12.83 9.43
C ILE A 20 2.15 -13.32 9.51
N SER A 21 2.38 -14.64 9.52
CA SER A 21 3.74 -15.19 9.50
C SER A 21 4.52 -14.79 8.24
N ALA A 22 3.86 -14.70 7.09
CA ALA A 22 4.49 -14.20 5.86
C ALA A 22 4.99 -12.76 6.06
N ILE A 23 4.15 -11.88 6.61
CA ILE A 23 4.47 -10.47 6.86
C ILE A 23 5.59 -10.33 7.89
N GLU A 24 5.54 -11.09 8.99
CA GLU A 24 6.57 -11.05 10.02
C GLU A 24 7.96 -11.42 9.49
N ILE A 25 8.03 -12.46 8.65
CA ILE A 25 9.29 -12.86 8.02
C ILE A 25 9.75 -11.79 7.03
N TYR A 26 8.83 -11.22 6.25
CA TYR A 26 9.16 -10.14 5.31
C TYR A 26 9.73 -8.91 6.04
N ASN A 27 9.19 -8.58 7.21
CA ASN A 27 9.58 -7.40 7.97
C ASN A 27 10.83 -7.60 8.84
N LYS A 28 11.48 -8.77 8.82
CA LYS A 28 12.78 -8.95 9.52
C LYS A 28 13.87 -8.16 8.79
N PRO A 29 14.75 -7.43 9.51
CA PRO A 29 15.71 -6.52 8.89
C PRO A 29 16.77 -7.23 8.02
N ASP A 30 17.37 -8.32 8.52
CA ASP A 30 18.32 -9.14 7.76
C ASP A 30 17.81 -10.59 7.67
N PHE A 31 17.21 -10.90 6.53
CA PHE A 31 16.76 -12.24 6.20
C PHE A 31 16.97 -12.44 4.69
N LYS A 32 17.93 -13.28 4.32
CA LYS A 32 18.39 -13.46 2.92
C LYS A 32 17.43 -14.27 2.05
N TYR A 33 16.49 -14.98 2.66
CA TYR A 33 15.52 -15.86 1.99
C TYR A 33 14.09 -15.30 2.11
N ARG A 34 13.98 -13.98 2.20
CA ARG A 34 12.78 -13.26 2.66
C ARG A 34 11.68 -13.29 1.65
N GLU A 35 11.99 -12.94 0.43
CA GLU A 35 11.08 -12.87 -0.69
C GLU A 35 10.54 -14.26 -1.04
N GLU A 36 11.42 -15.26 -1.01
CA GLU A 36 11.04 -16.65 -1.26
C GLU A 36 10.14 -17.18 -0.15
N THR A 37 10.52 -16.98 1.12
CA THR A 37 9.70 -17.43 2.25
C THR A 37 8.36 -16.72 2.29
N PHE A 38 8.35 -15.41 2.02
CA PHE A 38 7.14 -14.60 1.95
C PHE A 38 6.17 -15.12 0.88
N SER A 39 6.65 -15.33 -0.36
CA SER A 39 5.80 -15.81 -1.46
C SER A 39 5.23 -17.20 -1.18
N ILE A 40 6.03 -18.12 -0.60
CA ILE A 40 5.59 -19.46 -0.21
C ILE A 40 4.49 -19.40 0.86
N LEU A 41 4.70 -18.62 1.92
CA LEU A 41 3.74 -18.53 3.03
C LEU A 41 2.46 -17.81 2.62
N LEU A 42 2.57 -16.74 1.82
CA LEU A 42 1.40 -15.99 1.37
C LEU A 42 0.52 -16.85 0.45
N ILE A 43 1.10 -17.64 -0.45
CA ILE A 43 0.34 -18.57 -1.27
C ILE A 43 -0.33 -19.66 -0.44
N ASN A 44 0.35 -20.19 0.57
CA ASN A 44 -0.27 -21.12 1.50
C ASN A 44 -1.44 -20.47 2.25
N ALA A 45 -1.35 -19.18 2.60
CA ALA A 45 -2.47 -18.44 3.19
C ALA A 45 -3.67 -18.39 2.23
N PHE A 46 -3.45 -18.06 0.95
CA PHE A 46 -4.49 -18.11 -0.08
C PHE A 46 -5.07 -19.51 -0.29
N GLU A 47 -4.23 -20.55 -0.30
CA GLU A 47 -4.69 -21.95 -0.42
C GLU A 47 -5.69 -22.29 0.68
N LEU A 48 -5.35 -21.95 1.92
CA LEU A 48 -6.18 -22.21 3.09
C LEU A 48 -7.45 -21.37 3.05
N LEU A 49 -7.38 -20.12 2.59
CA LEU A 49 -8.54 -19.24 2.43
C LEU A 49 -9.54 -19.82 1.42
N PHE A 50 -9.06 -20.24 0.25
CA PHE A 50 -9.91 -20.83 -0.78
C PHE A 50 -10.56 -22.13 -0.32
N LYS A 51 -9.81 -22.99 0.37
CA LYS A 51 -10.36 -24.20 0.99
C LYS A 51 -11.39 -23.87 2.06
N ALA A 52 -11.16 -22.86 2.88
CA ALA A 52 -12.12 -22.41 3.89
C ALA A 52 -13.43 -21.97 3.23
N LYS A 53 -13.35 -21.21 2.12
CA LYS A 53 -14.52 -20.75 1.37
C LYS A 53 -15.29 -21.91 0.74
N LEU A 54 -14.59 -22.85 0.08
CA LEU A 54 -15.21 -24.06 -0.47
C LEU A 54 -15.90 -24.90 0.61
N LEU A 55 -15.29 -25.04 1.80
CA LEU A 55 -15.93 -25.73 2.92
C LEU A 55 -17.16 -24.97 3.40
N HIS A 56 -17.06 -23.65 3.56
CA HIS A 56 -18.17 -22.82 4.03
C HIS A 56 -19.39 -22.98 3.13
N ASP A 57 -19.20 -22.86 1.81
CA ASP A 57 -20.29 -22.91 0.83
C ASP A 57 -20.87 -24.33 0.69
N ASN A 58 -20.06 -25.37 0.94
CA ASN A 58 -20.49 -26.78 0.92
C ASN A 58 -20.85 -27.34 2.30
N LYS A 59 -21.37 -26.51 3.21
CA LYS A 59 -21.85 -26.91 4.56
C LYS A 59 -20.82 -27.70 5.37
N ASN A 60 -19.54 -27.33 5.28
CA ASN A 60 -18.38 -27.95 5.91
C ASN A 60 -18.09 -29.42 5.50
N SER A 61 -18.52 -29.83 4.30
CA SER A 61 -18.18 -31.16 3.76
C SER A 61 -16.74 -31.22 3.25
N PHE A 62 -15.89 -32.01 3.90
CA PHE A 62 -14.48 -32.19 3.49
C PHE A 62 -14.31 -32.76 2.08
N ARG A 63 -15.34 -33.40 1.52
CA ARG A 63 -15.25 -33.99 0.18
C ARG A 63 -15.01 -32.95 -0.91
N CYS A 64 -15.45 -31.69 -0.72
CA CYS A 64 -15.26 -30.63 -1.72
C CYS A 64 -13.79 -30.20 -1.88
N ILE A 65 -12.96 -30.41 -0.86
CA ILE A 65 -11.53 -30.06 -0.88
C ILE A 65 -10.62 -31.25 -1.17
N TYR A 66 -11.15 -32.46 -1.37
CA TYR A 66 -10.35 -33.63 -1.71
C TYR A 66 -10.03 -33.70 -3.20
N VAL A 67 -8.85 -34.25 -3.49
CA VAL A 67 -8.47 -34.66 -4.85
C VAL A 67 -9.19 -35.97 -5.15
N LEU A 68 -10.00 -35.97 -6.20
CA LEU A 68 -10.80 -37.10 -6.61
C LEU A 68 -10.12 -37.75 -7.83
N GLU A 69 -9.86 -39.05 -7.76
CA GLU A 69 -9.27 -39.81 -8.87
C GLU A 69 -10.12 -41.05 -9.20
N HIS A 70 -10.14 -41.41 -10.48
CA HIS A 70 -10.73 -42.67 -10.92
C HIS A 70 -9.68 -43.76 -10.74
N THR A 71 -9.95 -44.71 -9.86
CA THR A 71 -9.06 -45.84 -9.62
C THR A 71 -9.17 -46.81 -10.80
N THR A 72 -8.05 -47.30 -11.31
CA THR A 72 -8.00 -48.36 -12.32
C THR A 72 -7.96 -49.71 -11.64
N ASN A 73 -8.85 -50.61 -12.03
CA ASN A 73 -8.77 -52.02 -11.62
C ASN A 73 -7.53 -52.69 -12.27
N ALA A 74 -7.16 -53.88 -11.79
CA ALA A 74 -6.05 -54.69 -12.35
C ALA A 74 -6.18 -54.94 -13.87
N TYR A 75 -7.40 -54.88 -14.41
CA TYR A 75 -7.72 -55.02 -15.84
C TYR A 75 -7.77 -53.68 -16.60
N GLY A 76 -7.24 -52.59 -16.05
CA GLY A 76 -7.17 -51.26 -16.69
C GLY A 76 -8.49 -50.49 -16.77
N LYS A 77 -9.61 -51.06 -16.31
CA LYS A 77 -10.93 -50.39 -16.32
C LYS A 77 -11.01 -49.36 -15.19
N LYS A 78 -11.30 -48.09 -15.54
CA LYS A 78 -11.52 -47.00 -14.58
C LYS A 78 -12.82 -47.19 -13.80
N SER A 79 -12.81 -46.86 -12.50
CA SER A 79 -14.00 -46.84 -11.66
C SER A 79 -15.04 -45.87 -12.20
N LYS A 80 -16.33 -46.21 -12.08
CA LYS A 80 -17.44 -45.30 -12.49
C LYS A 80 -17.52 -44.06 -11.59
N LEU A 81 -17.26 -44.23 -10.30
CA LEU A 81 -17.26 -43.16 -9.31
C LEU A 81 -15.82 -42.77 -8.95
N PRO A 82 -15.52 -41.48 -8.81
CA PRO A 82 -14.21 -41.04 -8.39
C PRO A 82 -14.07 -41.14 -6.86
N HIS A 83 -12.89 -41.55 -6.41
CA HIS A 83 -12.56 -41.77 -5.01
C HIS A 83 -11.50 -40.76 -4.54
N PRO A 84 -11.50 -40.36 -3.25
CA PRO A 84 -10.47 -39.49 -2.71
C PRO A 84 -9.09 -40.16 -2.77
N LYS A 85 -8.14 -39.48 -3.42
CA LYS A 85 -6.75 -39.91 -3.50
C LYS A 85 -6.13 -39.93 -2.10
N ARG A 86 -5.32 -40.94 -1.81
CA ARG A 86 -4.57 -41.05 -0.55
C ARG A 86 -3.13 -40.57 -0.73
N ASN A 87 -2.60 -39.90 0.29
CA ASN A 87 -1.20 -39.50 0.34
C ASN A 87 -0.31 -40.65 0.82
N ARG A 88 1.01 -40.41 0.90
CA ARG A 88 2.01 -41.40 1.35
C ARG A 88 1.73 -41.96 2.76
N CYS A 89 1.04 -41.19 3.61
CA CYS A 89 0.65 -41.58 4.97
C CYS A 89 -0.75 -42.22 5.05
N GLY A 90 -1.43 -42.46 3.93
CA GLY A 90 -2.78 -43.02 3.89
C GLY A 90 -3.91 -42.02 4.16
N ASN A 91 -3.61 -40.74 4.38
CA ASN A 91 -4.61 -39.68 4.58
C ASN A 91 -5.17 -39.19 3.24
N PHE A 92 -6.40 -38.66 3.24
CA PHE A 92 -6.98 -38.06 2.03
C PHE A 92 -6.21 -36.81 1.61
N MET A 93 -5.85 -36.76 0.34
CA MET A 93 -5.13 -35.64 -0.25
C MET A 93 -6.09 -34.50 -0.56
N THR A 94 -5.74 -33.29 -0.13
CA THR A 94 -6.50 -32.08 -0.46
C THR A 94 -5.99 -31.43 -1.73
N ILE A 95 -6.86 -30.69 -2.40
CA ILE A 95 -6.53 -29.88 -3.59
C ILE A 95 -5.45 -28.83 -3.28
N GLY A 96 -4.71 -28.39 -4.30
CA GLY A 96 -3.79 -27.25 -4.18
C GLY A 96 -4.46 -25.91 -4.49
N VAL A 97 -3.69 -24.81 -4.43
CA VAL A 97 -4.17 -23.44 -4.73
C VAL A 97 -4.87 -23.35 -6.08
N GLU A 98 -4.25 -23.81 -7.16
CA GLU A 98 -4.77 -23.66 -8.52
C GLU A 98 -6.12 -24.36 -8.71
N GLU A 99 -6.23 -25.58 -8.19
CA GLU A 99 -7.45 -26.37 -8.28
C GLU A 99 -8.55 -25.78 -7.36
N ALA A 100 -8.19 -25.28 -6.18
CA ALA A 100 -9.13 -24.59 -5.30
C ALA A 100 -9.65 -23.31 -5.94
N TYR A 101 -8.76 -22.54 -6.56
CA TYR A 101 -9.06 -21.34 -7.32
C TYR A 101 -9.98 -21.62 -8.51
N LYS A 102 -9.68 -22.64 -9.34
CA LYS A 102 -10.54 -23.06 -10.46
C LYS A 102 -11.94 -23.43 -9.99
N ARG A 103 -12.06 -24.25 -8.95
CA ARG A 103 -13.37 -24.64 -8.38
C ARG A 103 -14.16 -23.46 -7.84
N LEU A 104 -13.49 -22.44 -7.29
CA LEU A 104 -14.17 -21.22 -6.83
C LEU A 104 -14.72 -20.40 -8.01
N ILE A 105 -13.96 -20.27 -9.11
CA ILE A 105 -14.45 -19.61 -10.32
C ILE A 105 -15.66 -20.35 -10.88
N ASP A 106 -15.56 -21.68 -11.03
CA ASP A 106 -16.62 -22.51 -11.60
C ASP A 106 -17.90 -22.47 -10.75
N SER A 107 -17.77 -22.26 -9.44
CA SER A 107 -18.90 -22.19 -8.52
C SER A 107 -19.74 -20.90 -8.66
N ASN A 108 -19.23 -19.88 -9.35
CA ASN A 108 -19.94 -18.65 -9.72
C ASN A 108 -20.59 -17.86 -8.57
N VAL A 109 -20.25 -18.15 -7.30
CA VAL A 109 -20.91 -17.56 -6.12
C VAL A 109 -20.44 -16.12 -5.87
N ILE A 110 -19.16 -15.82 -6.12
CA ILE A 110 -18.59 -14.45 -6.10
C ILE A 110 -17.44 -14.42 -7.12
N PRO A 111 -17.55 -13.69 -8.24
CA PRO A 111 -16.48 -13.65 -9.23
C PRO A 111 -15.24 -13.02 -8.60
N LEU A 112 -14.12 -13.74 -8.55
CA LEU A 112 -12.85 -13.09 -8.32
C LEU A 112 -12.65 -12.07 -9.44
N ASN A 113 -12.42 -10.82 -9.07
CA ASN A 113 -12.07 -9.77 -10.02
C ASN A 113 -10.86 -10.24 -10.86
N GLU A 114 -10.88 -10.03 -12.17
CA GLU A 114 -9.80 -10.40 -13.10
C GLU A 114 -8.42 -9.91 -12.62
N ARG A 115 -8.36 -8.74 -12.00
CA ARG A 115 -7.12 -8.20 -11.40
C ARG A 115 -6.60 -9.05 -10.25
N CYS A 116 -7.49 -9.55 -9.39
CA CYS A 116 -7.13 -10.45 -8.29
C CYS A 116 -6.68 -11.82 -8.82
N GLN A 117 -7.29 -12.28 -9.91
CA GLN A 117 -6.93 -13.53 -10.58
C GLN A 117 -5.49 -13.45 -11.12
N ASP A 118 -5.17 -12.38 -11.84
CA ASP A 118 -3.84 -12.20 -12.42
C ASP A 118 -2.77 -11.91 -11.37
N ASN A 119 -3.11 -11.19 -10.29
CA ASN A 119 -2.23 -11.04 -9.14
C ASN A 119 -1.88 -12.40 -8.50
N LEU A 120 -2.87 -13.29 -8.34
CA LEU A 120 -2.63 -14.62 -7.80
C LEU A 120 -1.76 -15.48 -8.73
N LYS A 121 -2.01 -15.44 -10.05
CA LYS A 121 -1.17 -16.13 -11.05
C LYS A 121 0.28 -15.64 -10.98
N LEU A 122 0.49 -14.32 -10.91
CA LEU A 122 1.82 -13.74 -10.74
C LEU A 122 2.50 -14.20 -9.46
N LEU A 123 1.77 -14.24 -8.34
CA LEU A 123 2.32 -14.70 -7.08
C LEU A 123 2.73 -16.18 -7.17
N ILE A 124 1.89 -17.02 -7.81
CA ILE A 124 2.18 -18.43 -8.10
C ILE A 124 3.48 -18.59 -8.87
N GLU A 125 3.65 -17.86 -9.97
CA GLU A 125 4.87 -17.86 -10.78
C GLU A 125 6.09 -17.40 -9.98
N ILE A 126 5.96 -16.34 -9.17
CA ILE A 126 7.04 -15.85 -8.30
C ILE A 126 7.47 -16.92 -7.30
N ARG A 127 6.53 -17.63 -6.68
CA ARG A 127 6.83 -18.69 -5.72
C ARG A 127 7.47 -19.89 -6.39
N ASP A 128 6.97 -20.32 -7.55
CA ASP A 128 7.59 -21.44 -8.28
C ASP A 128 9.01 -21.05 -8.72
N ASN A 129 9.21 -19.81 -9.16
CA ASN A 129 10.53 -19.29 -9.47
C ASN A 129 11.44 -19.26 -8.22
N SER A 130 10.92 -18.81 -7.08
CA SER A 130 11.63 -18.73 -5.80
C SER A 130 12.03 -20.10 -5.21
N ILE A 131 11.28 -21.15 -5.52
CA ILE A 131 11.60 -22.53 -5.07
C ILE A 131 12.69 -23.14 -5.95
N HIS A 132 12.67 -22.85 -7.26
CA HIS A 132 13.48 -23.55 -8.24
C HIS A 132 14.72 -22.79 -8.72
N TYR A 133 14.77 -21.48 -8.54
CA TYR A 133 15.82 -20.61 -9.04
C TYR A 133 16.35 -19.66 -7.95
N LEU A 134 17.60 -19.22 -8.10
CA LEU A 134 18.24 -18.26 -7.22
C LEU A 134 17.94 -16.84 -7.72
N ASN A 135 17.19 -16.06 -6.93
CA ASN A 135 16.87 -14.67 -7.21
C ASN A 135 17.53 -13.77 -6.16
N LYS A 136 18.63 -13.10 -6.51
CA LYS A 136 19.35 -12.21 -5.59
C LYS A 136 19.23 -10.73 -5.96
N ASP A 137 18.39 -10.40 -6.93
CA ASP A 137 18.34 -9.08 -7.53
C ASP A 137 17.34 -8.17 -6.80
N LEU A 138 17.81 -6.98 -6.41
CA LEU A 138 17.00 -5.98 -5.72
C LEU A 138 15.74 -5.58 -6.51
N TYR A 139 15.82 -5.54 -7.85
CA TYR A 139 14.67 -5.24 -8.70
C TYR A 139 13.55 -6.29 -8.58
N ILE A 140 13.92 -7.56 -8.48
CA ILE A 140 12.96 -8.64 -8.24
C ILE A 140 12.34 -8.47 -6.86
N SER A 141 13.14 -8.17 -5.83
CA SER A 141 12.63 -7.90 -4.48
C SER A 141 11.62 -6.75 -4.43
N LEU A 142 11.88 -5.65 -5.16
CA LEU A 142 10.93 -4.54 -5.30
C LEU A 142 9.63 -4.99 -5.98
N LYS A 143 9.72 -5.76 -7.06
CA LYS A 143 8.53 -6.30 -7.74
C LYS A 143 7.74 -7.26 -6.86
N VAL A 144 8.41 -8.13 -6.11
CA VAL A 144 7.77 -9.00 -5.11
C VAL A 144 7.07 -8.19 -4.03
N GLN A 145 7.65 -7.06 -3.59
CA GLN A 145 7.01 -6.15 -2.65
C GLN A 145 5.73 -5.52 -3.24
N GLU A 146 5.79 -5.03 -4.48
CA GLU A 146 4.65 -4.39 -5.15
C GLU A 146 3.48 -5.36 -5.33
N ILE A 147 3.78 -6.57 -5.80
CA ILE A 147 2.80 -7.64 -6.01
C ILE A 147 2.29 -8.18 -4.69
N GLY A 148 3.18 -8.35 -3.71
CA GLY A 148 2.86 -8.81 -2.36
C GLY A 148 1.95 -7.85 -1.61
N THR A 149 2.18 -6.53 -1.74
CA THR A 149 1.33 -5.50 -1.13
C THR A 149 -0.07 -5.53 -1.75
N ALA A 150 -0.16 -5.65 -3.08
CA ALA A 150 -1.43 -5.82 -3.78
C ALA A 150 -2.15 -7.12 -3.36
N ALA A 151 -1.41 -8.23 -3.25
CA ALA A 151 -1.94 -9.51 -2.83
C ALA A 151 -2.49 -9.47 -1.40
N LEU A 152 -1.81 -8.79 -0.47
CA LEU A 152 -2.31 -8.61 0.89
C LEU A 152 -3.59 -7.76 0.93
N LYS A 153 -3.66 -6.65 0.16
CA LYS A 153 -4.89 -5.86 0.05
C LYS A 153 -6.04 -6.71 -0.51
N ASN A 154 -5.77 -7.48 -1.57
CA ASN A 154 -6.74 -8.40 -2.17
C ASN A 154 -7.20 -9.46 -1.15
N PHE A 155 -6.27 -10.04 -0.39
CA PHE A 155 -6.55 -11.03 0.64
C PHE A 155 -7.48 -10.51 1.74
N LEU A 156 -7.22 -9.29 2.24
CA LEU A 156 -8.08 -8.63 3.23
C LEU A 156 -9.49 -8.40 2.68
N ASN A 157 -9.59 -7.88 1.46
CA ASN A 157 -10.87 -7.63 0.82
C ASN A 157 -11.66 -8.93 0.62
N LEU A 158 -11.01 -10.02 0.20
CA LEU A 158 -11.66 -11.33 0.06
C LEU A 158 -12.16 -11.88 1.40
N ILE A 159 -11.40 -11.75 2.49
CA ILE A 159 -11.84 -12.21 3.82
C ILE A 159 -13.06 -11.42 4.29
N ASN A 160 -13.03 -10.10 4.14
CA ASN A 160 -14.18 -9.24 4.47
C ASN A 160 -15.41 -9.63 3.65
N HIS A 161 -15.28 -9.78 2.33
CA HIS A 161 -16.41 -10.16 1.46
C HIS A 161 -16.96 -11.56 1.73
N TRP A 162 -16.10 -12.54 2.05
CA TRP A 162 -16.52 -13.94 2.16
C TRP A 162 -16.98 -14.35 3.55
N PHE A 163 -16.44 -13.72 4.59
CA PHE A 163 -16.64 -14.13 5.97
C PHE A 163 -17.06 -12.99 6.90
N ASP A 164 -17.11 -11.75 6.42
CA ASP A 164 -17.42 -10.54 7.20
C ASP A 164 -16.57 -10.48 8.49
N TYR A 165 -15.27 -10.76 8.34
CA TYR A 165 -14.35 -10.95 9.44
C TYR A 165 -13.39 -9.76 9.54
N ASP A 166 -13.55 -8.95 10.59
CA ASP A 166 -12.71 -7.77 10.79
C ASP A 166 -11.26 -8.12 11.12
N LEU A 167 -10.35 -7.65 10.28
CA LEU A 167 -8.89 -7.82 10.41
C LEU A 167 -8.18 -6.52 10.79
N SER A 168 -8.89 -5.45 11.12
CA SER A 168 -8.32 -4.16 11.52
C SER A 168 -7.40 -4.24 12.73
N GLN A 169 -7.54 -5.29 13.56
CA GLN A 169 -6.64 -5.57 14.68
C GLN A 169 -5.22 -5.95 14.26
N TYR A 170 -5.01 -6.34 13.01
CA TYR A 170 -3.74 -6.83 12.50
C TYR A 170 -3.07 -5.80 11.59
N ASN A 171 -1.76 -5.69 11.75
CA ASN A 171 -0.91 -4.77 11.00
C ASN A 171 -0.48 -5.39 9.66
N PHE A 172 -1.38 -5.39 8.69
CA PHE A 172 -1.13 -5.91 7.35
C PHE A 172 -0.36 -4.93 6.46
N TYR A 173 0.91 -4.70 6.77
CA TYR A 173 1.81 -3.90 5.94
C TYR A 173 3.19 -4.54 5.81
N LEU A 174 3.69 -4.53 4.58
CA LEU A 174 5.07 -4.87 4.26
C LEU A 174 5.94 -3.64 4.50
N MET A 175 7.07 -3.81 5.17
CA MET A 175 8.06 -2.75 5.31
C MET A 175 8.64 -2.44 3.93
N PRO A 176 8.61 -1.17 3.49
CA PRO A 176 9.20 -0.77 2.22
C PRO A 176 10.71 -1.04 2.14
N LEU A 177 11.16 -1.70 1.08
CA LEU A 177 12.60 -1.92 0.85
C LEU A 177 13.37 -0.62 0.61
N THR A 178 12.69 0.45 0.22
CA THR A 178 13.22 1.82 0.13
C THR A 178 13.81 2.33 1.44
N PHE A 179 13.45 1.77 2.60
CA PHE A 179 14.08 2.11 3.88
C PHE A 179 15.58 1.74 3.94
N PHE A 180 16.01 0.74 3.16
CA PHE A 180 17.38 0.20 3.24
C PHE A 180 18.22 0.46 1.99
N HIS A 181 17.59 0.76 0.84
CA HIS A 181 18.26 0.85 -0.46
C HIS A 181 17.96 2.15 -1.24
N GLU A 182 17.92 3.30 -0.55
CA GLU A 182 17.70 4.62 -1.20
C GLU A 182 18.68 4.92 -2.34
N THR A 183 19.89 4.35 -2.31
CA THR A 183 20.95 4.61 -3.28
C THR A 183 20.98 3.65 -4.48
N GLU A 184 20.37 2.46 -4.37
CA GLU A 184 20.46 1.41 -5.40
C GLU A 184 19.23 1.37 -6.33
N ALA A 185 18.12 2.01 -5.93
CA ALA A 185 16.86 2.02 -6.70
C ALA A 185 16.88 2.93 -7.95
N ILE A 186 17.96 3.70 -8.18
CA ILE A 186 18.04 4.75 -9.20
C ILE A 186 18.75 4.27 -10.48
N GLU A 187 19.47 3.15 -10.46
CA GLU A 187 20.05 2.63 -11.70
C GLU A 187 18.96 2.03 -12.58
N SER A 188 18.82 2.56 -13.80
CA SER A 188 17.92 2.01 -14.81
C SER A 188 18.38 0.60 -15.18
N PHE A 189 17.87 -0.42 -14.48
CA PHE A 189 18.26 -1.80 -14.71
C PHE A 189 17.76 -2.26 -16.09
N SER A 190 18.70 -2.50 -17.00
CA SER A 190 18.38 -3.07 -18.31
C SER A 190 18.00 -4.54 -18.12
N VAL A 191 16.79 -4.90 -18.55
CA VAL A 191 16.27 -6.29 -18.48
C VAL A 191 17.22 -7.29 -19.13
N SER A 192 18.01 -6.85 -20.12
CA SER A 192 19.00 -7.66 -20.84
C SER A 192 20.16 -8.18 -19.99
N SER A 193 20.41 -7.60 -18.82
CA SER A 193 21.49 -8.03 -17.92
C SER A 193 21.16 -9.28 -17.10
N TYR A 194 19.89 -9.66 -17.02
CA TYR A 194 19.43 -10.79 -16.20
C TYR A 194 19.48 -12.14 -16.92
N ASN A 195 19.47 -13.23 -16.14
CA ASN A 195 19.29 -14.58 -16.63
C ASN A 195 17.99 -14.70 -17.46
N LYS A 196 17.99 -15.59 -18.47
CA LYS A 196 16.86 -15.79 -19.39
C LYS A 196 15.53 -16.06 -18.67
N GLN A 197 15.59 -16.76 -17.54
CA GLN A 197 14.43 -17.09 -16.69
C GLN A 197 13.82 -15.83 -16.08
N THR A 198 14.66 -14.98 -15.48
CA THR A 198 14.25 -13.68 -14.92
C THR A 198 13.70 -12.77 -16.01
N GLN A 199 14.32 -12.75 -17.20
CA GLN A 199 13.80 -11.98 -18.33
C GLN A 199 12.39 -12.41 -18.75
N ASN A 200 12.11 -13.72 -18.76
CA ASN A 200 10.78 -14.22 -19.09
C ASN A 200 9.75 -13.80 -18.04
N LEU A 201 10.09 -13.87 -16.74
CA LEU A 201 9.23 -13.40 -15.66
C LEU A 201 8.94 -11.89 -15.79
N LEU A 202 9.96 -11.08 -16.05
CA LEU A 202 9.82 -9.63 -16.19
C LEU A 202 8.99 -9.24 -17.43
N LYS A 203 9.14 -9.97 -18.55
CA LYS A 203 8.28 -9.79 -19.73
C LYS A 203 6.82 -10.10 -19.39
N TYR A 204 6.57 -11.25 -18.76
CA TYR A 204 5.22 -11.64 -18.34
C TYR A 204 4.59 -10.60 -17.40
N LEU A 205 5.36 -10.07 -16.44
CA LEU A 205 4.92 -8.99 -15.57
C LEU A 205 4.52 -7.73 -16.35
N SER A 206 5.36 -7.27 -17.28
CA SER A 206 5.07 -6.08 -18.08
C SER A 206 3.84 -6.24 -18.98
N GLU A 207 3.61 -7.44 -19.52
CA GLU A 207 2.43 -7.75 -20.33
C GLU A 207 1.14 -7.71 -19.51
N LEU A 208 1.18 -8.07 -18.22
CA LEU A 208 0.01 -7.97 -17.33
C LEU A 208 -0.21 -6.56 -16.80
N GLU A 209 0.85 -5.81 -16.49
CA GLU A 209 0.76 -4.41 -16.06
C GLU A 209 0.13 -3.52 -17.14
N THR A 210 0.38 -3.79 -18.42
CA THR A 210 -0.25 -3.07 -19.54
C THR A 210 -1.74 -3.36 -19.69
N LYS A 211 -2.19 -4.58 -19.36
CA LYS A 211 -3.61 -4.96 -19.41
C LYS A 211 -4.41 -4.35 -18.25
N HIS A 212 -3.80 -4.21 -17.08
CA HIS A 212 -4.45 -3.70 -15.88
C HIS A 212 -3.64 -2.56 -15.26
N PRO A 213 -3.88 -1.30 -15.67
CA PRO A 213 -3.17 -0.16 -15.11
C PRO A 213 -3.45 -0.03 -13.61
N SER A 214 -2.41 0.38 -12.86
CA SER A 214 -2.48 0.52 -11.40
C SER A 214 -3.32 1.74 -11.01
N ASP A 215 -4.45 1.51 -10.35
CA ASP A 215 -5.23 2.57 -9.66
C ASP A 215 -5.44 2.19 -8.19
N ALA A 216 -4.90 2.99 -7.27
CA ALA A 216 -4.99 2.75 -5.83
C ALA A 216 -6.43 2.76 -5.29
N ARG A 217 -7.37 3.39 -6.00
CA ARG A 217 -8.79 3.52 -5.61
C ARG A 217 -9.61 2.28 -5.92
N GLU A 218 -9.10 1.41 -6.79
CA GLU A 218 -9.76 0.16 -7.13
C GLU A 218 -9.80 -0.79 -5.92
N GLU A 219 -10.83 -1.62 -5.88
CA GLU A 219 -11.01 -2.60 -4.80
C GLU A 219 -9.94 -3.70 -4.85
N TYR A 220 -9.62 -4.17 -6.06
CA TYR A 220 -8.59 -5.19 -6.29
C TYR A 220 -7.46 -4.63 -7.16
N ASN A 221 -6.22 -4.96 -6.82
CA ASN A 221 -5.03 -4.44 -7.50
C ASN A 221 -4.10 -5.56 -7.98
N LEU A 222 -3.42 -5.32 -9.11
CA LEU A 222 -2.38 -6.21 -9.63
C LEU A 222 -1.05 -5.97 -8.91
N THR A 223 -0.62 -4.72 -8.85
CA THR A 223 0.60 -4.23 -8.18
C THR A 223 0.27 -2.96 -7.40
N LEU A 224 0.95 -2.75 -6.27
CA LEU A 224 0.84 -1.55 -5.45
C LEU A 224 2.22 -1.11 -4.98
N LYS A 225 2.67 0.05 -5.44
CA LYS A 225 3.92 0.65 -4.99
C LYS A 225 3.70 1.45 -3.72
N VAL A 226 4.51 1.19 -2.70
CA VAL A 226 4.51 1.95 -1.43
C VAL A 226 5.67 2.92 -1.45
N GLU A 227 5.37 4.22 -1.48
CA GLU A 227 6.38 5.27 -1.41
C GLU A 227 6.41 5.90 -0.01
N THR A 228 7.58 5.87 0.61
CA THR A 228 7.81 6.49 1.92
C THR A 228 8.59 7.77 1.75
N ARG A 229 8.07 8.86 2.31
CA ARG A 229 8.75 10.15 2.32
C ARG A 229 9.21 10.47 3.73
N PHE A 230 10.53 10.52 3.93
CA PHE A 230 11.08 11.06 5.16
C PHE A 230 10.89 12.56 5.19
N VAL A 231 10.01 13.01 6.09
CA VAL A 231 9.90 14.41 6.44
C VAL A 231 10.78 14.65 7.65
N LYS A 232 11.65 15.66 7.60
CA LYS A 232 12.36 16.10 8.81
C LYS A 232 11.30 16.42 9.85
N ALA A 233 11.42 15.81 11.04
CA ALA A 233 10.68 16.22 12.22
C ALA A 233 11.12 17.66 12.52
N SER A 234 10.46 18.60 11.86
CA SER A 234 10.68 20.00 12.08
C SER A 234 10.07 20.27 13.45
N THR A 235 10.89 20.76 14.38
CA THR A 235 10.42 21.83 15.27
C THR A 235 9.52 22.72 14.40
N PRO A 236 8.30 23.09 14.80
CA PRO A 236 7.19 23.57 13.93
C PRO A 236 7.45 24.80 13.03
N SER A 237 8.71 25.18 12.85
CA SER A 237 9.26 26.23 12.02
C SER A 237 10.45 25.70 11.19
N ALA A 238 10.21 25.03 10.06
CA ALA A 238 11.04 25.15 8.84
C ALA A 238 10.71 24.07 7.78
N PHE A 239 9.54 24.16 7.15
CA PHE A 239 9.45 23.79 5.74
C PHE A 239 9.64 25.07 4.93
N GLN A 240 10.88 25.32 4.50
CA GLN A 240 11.13 26.36 3.50
C GLN A 240 10.47 25.90 2.19
N VAL A 241 9.37 26.55 1.83
CA VAL A 241 8.76 26.43 0.51
C VAL A 241 9.79 26.89 -0.52
N ARG A 242 10.47 25.95 -1.18
CA ARG A 242 11.17 26.23 -2.43
C ARG A 242 10.10 26.32 -3.51
N TYR A 243 9.79 27.56 -3.91
CA TYR A 243 9.15 27.80 -5.20
C TYR A 243 10.22 27.55 -6.25
N THR A 244 10.22 26.36 -6.84
CA THR A 244 11.03 26.05 -8.02
C THR A 244 10.15 26.26 -9.25
N ASP A 245 10.62 27.05 -10.21
CA ASP A 245 9.95 27.31 -11.50
C ASP A 245 10.19 26.16 -12.52
N ASP A 246 10.41 24.94 -12.02
CA ASP A 246 10.83 23.79 -12.81
C ASP A 246 9.58 23.05 -13.35
N PRO A 247 9.39 22.91 -14.67
CA PRO A 247 8.21 22.28 -15.26
C PRO A 247 8.07 20.78 -14.93
N ASN A 248 9.13 20.16 -14.38
CA ASN A 248 9.14 18.77 -13.94
C ASN A 248 9.00 18.61 -12.40
N ALA A 249 8.72 19.69 -11.67
CA ALA A 249 8.50 19.63 -10.23
C ALA A 249 7.17 18.93 -9.90
N PRO A 250 7.14 18.01 -8.93
CA PRO A 250 5.91 17.32 -8.55
C PRO A 250 4.85 18.33 -8.08
N GLU A 251 3.65 18.19 -8.62
CA GLU A 251 2.50 19.07 -8.37
C GLU A 251 2.15 19.07 -6.87
N MET A 252 2.67 20.05 -6.13
CA MET A 252 2.42 20.17 -4.71
C MET A 252 0.97 20.60 -4.51
N ARG A 253 0.06 19.65 -4.31
CA ARG A 253 -1.29 19.93 -3.80
C ARG A 253 -1.13 20.59 -2.43
N VAL A 254 -1.16 21.91 -2.41
CA VAL A 254 -1.12 22.69 -1.19
C VAL A 254 -2.43 22.42 -0.44
N SER A 255 -2.42 21.47 0.48
CA SER A 255 -3.56 21.27 1.38
C SER A 255 -3.76 22.52 2.25
N GLU A 256 -5.00 22.87 2.57
CA GLU A 256 -5.32 24.06 3.38
C GLU A 256 -4.65 24.04 4.76
N GLU A 257 -4.39 22.83 5.27
CA GLU A 257 -3.63 22.58 6.49
C GLU A 257 -2.17 23.10 6.41
N LEU A 258 -1.51 22.90 5.27
CA LEU A 258 -0.14 23.40 5.01
C LEU A 258 -0.10 24.93 4.91
N LEU A 259 -1.18 25.57 4.45
CA LEU A 259 -1.28 27.03 4.41
C LEU A 259 -1.45 27.63 5.81
N ASN A 260 -2.14 26.95 6.72
CA ASN A 260 -2.25 27.36 8.13
C ASN A 260 -0.89 27.34 8.83
N LEU A 261 -0.08 26.31 8.56
CA LEU A 261 1.26 26.18 9.15
C LEU A 261 2.22 27.27 8.65
N ASN A 262 2.16 27.64 7.37
CA ASN A 262 3.05 28.65 6.78
C ASN A 262 2.61 30.10 7.05
N TYR A 263 1.31 30.34 7.25
CA TYR A 263 0.74 31.65 7.53
C TYR A 263 -0.16 31.60 8.78
N PRO A 264 0.43 31.39 9.98
CA PRO A 264 -0.31 31.14 11.19
C PRO A 264 -0.94 32.41 11.80
N TRP A 265 -0.45 33.60 11.46
CA TRP A 265 -0.85 34.83 12.15
C TRP A 265 -1.91 35.59 11.38
N ASP A 266 -2.94 36.02 12.08
CA ASP A 266 -3.87 36.98 11.53
C ASP A 266 -3.45 38.43 11.82
N TYR A 267 -4.30 39.37 11.43
CA TYR A 267 -4.08 40.78 11.66
C TYR A 267 -3.88 41.09 13.16
N GLY A 268 -4.73 40.51 14.02
CA GLY A 268 -4.72 40.79 15.46
C GLY A 268 -3.45 40.24 16.10
N ASP A 269 -3.09 39.01 15.75
CA ASP A 269 -1.87 38.35 16.21
C ASP A 269 -0.62 39.13 15.81
N LEU A 270 -0.57 39.62 14.57
CA LEU A 270 0.54 40.43 14.10
C LEU A 270 0.65 41.72 14.91
N THR A 271 -0.44 42.47 15.11
CA THR A 271 -0.42 43.73 15.89
C THR A 271 -0.03 43.51 17.35
N ASN A 272 -0.48 42.42 17.97
CA ASN A 272 -0.14 42.08 19.35
C ASN A 272 1.35 41.73 19.48
N ARG A 273 1.92 41.01 18.51
CA ARG A 273 3.35 40.69 18.51
C ARG A 273 4.24 41.91 18.24
N LEU A 274 3.82 42.82 17.36
CA LEU A 274 4.57 44.05 17.06
C LEU A 274 4.59 45.00 18.28
N SER A 275 3.45 45.17 18.96
CA SER A 275 3.36 46.00 20.19
C SER A 275 4.19 45.44 21.35
N ASN A 276 4.26 44.12 21.49
CA ASN A 276 5.11 43.49 22.48
C ASN A 276 6.61 43.66 22.16
N ARG A 277 6.99 43.66 20.88
CA ARG A 277 8.40 43.59 20.42
C ARG A 277 9.11 44.94 20.27
N TYR A 278 8.41 46.04 19.99
CA TYR A 278 9.03 47.35 19.73
C TYR A 278 8.62 48.40 20.77
N THR A 279 9.55 49.29 21.15
CA THR A 279 9.27 50.40 22.08
C THR A 279 8.49 51.54 21.43
N ASP A 280 8.71 51.77 20.13
CA ASP A 280 8.19 52.90 19.36
C ASP A 280 6.96 52.56 18.50
N PHE A 281 6.37 51.39 18.72
CA PHE A 281 5.23 50.92 17.95
C PHE A 281 3.92 51.54 18.44
N LEU A 282 3.25 52.25 17.52
CA LEU A 282 1.90 52.77 17.69
C LEU A 282 1.07 52.40 16.46
N LEU A 283 -0.21 52.08 16.68
CA LEU A 283 -1.14 51.73 15.62
C LEU A 283 -1.58 53.00 14.88
N ASN A 284 -0.71 53.50 14.00
CA ASN A 284 -0.86 54.78 13.32
C ASN A 284 -0.85 54.62 11.79
N LEU A 285 -1.06 55.74 11.07
CA LEU A 285 -1.02 55.77 9.61
C LEU A 285 0.33 55.26 9.04
N LYS A 286 1.44 55.49 9.75
CA LYS A 286 2.78 55.02 9.36
C LYS A 286 2.85 53.49 9.36
N TYR A 287 2.33 52.83 10.39
CA TYR A 287 2.22 51.37 10.45
C TYR A 287 1.41 50.80 9.28
N HIS A 288 0.22 51.35 9.01
CA HIS A 288 -0.61 50.88 7.91
C HIS A 288 0.03 51.09 6.53
N ARG A 289 0.85 52.14 6.37
CA ARG A 289 1.56 52.43 5.12
C ARG A 289 2.71 51.44 4.89
N ILE A 290 3.48 51.13 5.94
CA ILE A 290 4.56 50.14 5.90
C ILE A 290 3.99 48.74 5.66
N ARG A 291 2.96 48.35 6.42
CA ARG A 291 2.33 47.03 6.26
C ARG A 291 1.79 46.82 4.85
N ARG A 292 1.08 47.80 4.27
CA ARG A 292 0.58 47.71 2.89
C ARG A 292 1.67 47.49 1.85
N LYS A 293 2.87 48.04 2.06
CA LYS A 293 4.03 47.78 1.18
C LYS A 293 4.53 46.35 1.32
N ILE A 294 4.67 45.87 2.56
CA ILE A 294 5.16 44.50 2.84
C ILE A 294 4.14 43.44 2.39
N GLU A 295 2.85 43.74 2.48
CA GLU A 295 1.74 42.88 2.03
C GLU A 295 1.73 42.59 0.52
N GLN A 296 2.42 43.40 -0.30
CA GLN A 296 2.55 43.15 -1.74
C GLN A 296 3.41 41.91 -2.04
N ASN A 297 4.27 41.51 -1.11
CA ASN A 297 5.10 40.32 -1.26
C ASN A 297 4.30 39.06 -0.88
N LYS A 298 3.96 38.25 -1.89
CA LYS A 298 3.23 36.98 -1.73
C LYS A 298 3.96 35.97 -0.82
N LYS A 299 5.26 36.12 -0.57
CA LYS A 299 6.03 35.27 0.36
C LYS A 299 5.76 35.60 1.84
N LEU A 300 5.27 36.80 2.14
CA LEU A 300 5.10 37.31 3.50
C LEU A 300 3.63 37.43 3.91
N CYS A 301 2.74 37.63 2.94
CA CYS A 301 1.30 37.76 3.16
C CYS A 301 0.53 36.88 2.17
N ASN A 302 -0.35 36.05 2.70
CA ASN A 302 -1.31 35.27 1.92
C ASN A 302 -2.73 35.84 2.13
N ILE A 303 -3.51 35.89 1.06
CA ILE A 303 -4.90 36.38 1.06
C ILE A 303 -5.81 35.18 0.86
N ARG A 304 -6.69 34.92 1.83
CA ARG A 304 -7.73 33.91 1.70
C ARG A 304 -9.07 34.57 1.43
N TYR A 305 -9.77 34.02 0.46
CA TYR A 305 -11.14 34.37 0.12
C TYR A 305 -12.08 33.43 0.85
N LEU A 306 -13.23 33.92 1.30
CA LEU A 306 -14.26 33.09 1.93
C LEU A 306 -14.76 32.02 0.96
N ASP A 307 -14.91 32.40 -0.33
CA ASP A 307 -15.22 31.49 -1.43
C ASP A 307 -14.04 31.47 -2.42
N PRO A 308 -13.30 30.34 -2.57
CA PRO A 308 -12.14 30.25 -3.45
C PRO A 308 -12.43 30.53 -4.93
N GLY A 309 -13.67 30.29 -5.39
CA GLY A 309 -14.11 30.50 -6.76
C GLY A 309 -14.63 31.91 -7.07
N ASN A 310 -14.79 32.78 -6.06
CA ASN A 310 -15.33 34.12 -6.23
C ASN A 310 -14.34 35.19 -5.73
N PRO A 311 -13.63 35.90 -6.63
CA PRO A 311 -12.65 36.92 -6.25
C PRO A 311 -13.27 38.17 -5.59
N LYS A 312 -14.61 38.30 -5.57
CA LYS A 312 -15.36 39.35 -4.87
C LYS A 312 -15.79 38.96 -3.45
N SER A 313 -15.56 37.71 -3.03
CA SER A 313 -15.92 37.27 -1.69
C SER A 313 -15.09 37.97 -0.61
N SER A 314 -15.59 37.98 0.62
CA SER A 314 -14.87 38.56 1.75
C SER A 314 -13.50 37.89 1.92
N LYS A 315 -12.47 38.68 2.22
CA LYS A 315 -11.08 38.18 2.27
C LYS A 315 -10.44 38.43 3.62
N LYS A 316 -9.72 37.45 4.15
CA LYS A 316 -8.89 37.55 5.36
C LYS A 316 -7.41 37.37 4.98
N LYS A 317 -6.55 38.19 5.59
CA LYS A 317 -5.10 38.15 5.36
C LYS A 317 -4.41 37.37 6.47
N PHE A 318 -3.45 36.55 6.08
CA PHE A 318 -2.62 35.76 6.98
C PHE A 318 -1.14 36.05 6.70
N TYR A 319 -0.36 36.13 7.77
CA TYR A 319 1.02 36.60 7.73
C TYR A 319 2.00 35.50 8.12
N ASN A 320 3.12 35.44 7.41
CA ASN A 320 4.23 34.56 7.73
C ASN A 320 5.08 35.17 8.87
N PRO A 321 5.62 34.37 9.80
CA PRO A 321 6.44 34.87 10.91
C PRO A 321 7.67 35.68 10.50
N ASN A 322 8.20 35.45 9.30
CA ASN A 322 9.33 36.20 8.76
C ASN A 322 9.02 37.68 8.51
N ILE A 323 7.75 38.09 8.51
CA ILE A 323 7.36 39.48 8.33
C ILE A 323 7.98 40.41 9.39
N LEU A 324 8.28 39.89 10.59
CA LEU A 324 8.93 40.65 11.66
C LEU A 324 10.33 41.14 11.27
N LYS A 325 11.06 40.44 10.39
CA LYS A 325 12.37 40.89 9.91
C LYS A 325 12.28 42.15 9.05
N GLU A 326 11.17 42.31 8.33
CA GLU A 326 10.91 43.53 7.54
C GLU A 326 10.47 44.68 8.44
N PHE A 327 9.70 44.40 9.51
CA PHE A 327 9.34 45.41 10.51
C PHE A 327 10.52 45.85 11.38
N ASP A 328 11.49 44.97 11.63
CA ASP A 328 12.74 45.29 12.34
C ASP A 328 13.54 46.41 11.66
N LYS A 329 13.37 46.64 10.36
CA LYS A 329 14.05 47.71 9.62
C LYS A 329 13.44 49.10 9.87
N HIS A 330 12.23 49.15 10.42
CA HIS A 330 11.44 50.38 10.52
C HIS A 330 11.12 50.82 11.95
N TYR A 331 11.28 49.91 12.93
CA TYR A 331 10.95 50.12 14.34
C TYR A 331 12.13 49.72 15.23
N LYS A 332 12.26 50.37 16.39
CA LYS A 332 13.32 50.07 17.36
C LYS A 332 12.88 48.92 18.27
N LYS A 333 13.67 47.84 18.27
CA LYS A 333 13.46 46.71 19.17
C LYS A 333 13.53 47.17 20.62
N LYS A 334 12.67 46.59 21.47
CA LYS A 334 12.85 46.66 22.91
C LYS A 334 14.15 46.02 23.35
#